data_AF-A0A4Z0C1D7-F1
#
_entry.id   AF-A0A4Z0C1D7-F1
#
_cell.length_a   1.000
_cell.length_b   1.000
_cell.length_c   1.000
_cell.angle_alpha   90.00
_cell.angle_beta   90.00
_cell.angle_gamma   90.00
#
_symmetry.space_group_name_H-M   'P 1'
#
loop_
_entity.id
_entity.type
_entity.pdbx_description
1 polymer ?
#
loop_
_entity_poly.entity_id
_entity_poly.type
_entity_poly.pdbx_seq_one_letter_code
_entity_poly.pdbx_strand_id
1 'polypeptide(L)'
;MDDDIEALRTEVRHLIAMNAAAYVAITSLVATHPEPRQFHLHLVSALEGVLASERLARWTEEQKEIVRRVVETFQGVRPADPIDPLAGVGGRGPA
;
A
#
# COMPACT_ATOMS: atom_id res chain seq x y z
N MET A 1 -19.49 -19.76 -20.76
CA MET A 1 -18.58 -18.84 -21.47
C MET A 1 -18.78 -17.42 -21.00
N ASP A 2 -19.96 -16.81 -21.15
CA ASP A 2 -20.22 -15.46 -20.59
C ASP A 2 -20.27 -15.45 -19.06
N ASP A 3 -20.89 -16.46 -18.43
CA ASP A 3 -20.91 -16.62 -16.97
C ASP A 3 -19.50 -16.80 -16.38
N ASP A 4 -18.61 -17.51 -17.08
CA ASP A 4 -17.21 -17.71 -16.66
C ASP A 4 -16.40 -16.41 -16.76
N ILE A 5 -16.68 -15.58 -17.78
CA ILE A 5 -16.07 -14.26 -17.95
C ILE A 5 -16.53 -13.31 -16.84
N GLU A 6 -17.81 -13.33 -16.47
CA GLU A 6 -18.32 -12.51 -15.37
C GLU A 6 -17.81 -12.96 -13.99
N ALA A 7 -17.65 -14.27 -13.79
CA ALA A 7 -17.00 -14.81 -12.59
C ALA A 7 -15.55 -14.32 -12.49
N LEU A 8 -14.77 -14.42 -13.57
CA LEU A 8 -13.39 -13.92 -13.65
C LEU A 8 -13.31 -12.41 -13.41
N ARG A 9 -14.21 -11.62 -14.02
CA ARG A 9 -14.28 -10.15 -13.79
C ARG A 9 -14.55 -9.83 -12.33
N THR A 10 -15.44 -10.58 -11.68
CA THR A 10 -15.77 -10.40 -10.27
C THR A 10 -14.58 -10.75 -9.38
N GLU A 11 -13.88 -11.84 -9.66
CA GLU A 11 -12.66 -12.22 -8.95
C GLU A 11 -11.56 -11.16 -9.09
N VAL A 12 -11.32 -10.66 -10.32
CA VAL A 12 -10.36 -9.57 -10.57
C VAL A 12 -10.75 -8.30 -9.79
N ARG A 13 -12.04 -7.92 -9.77
CA ARG A 13 -12.51 -6.77 -8.97
C ARG A 13 -12.22 -6.96 -7.48
N HIS A 14 -12.44 -8.16 -6.93
CA HIS A 14 -12.12 -8.46 -5.54
C HIS A 14 -10.61 -8.36 -5.26
N LEU A 15 -9.78 -8.90 -6.16
CA LEU A 15 -8.32 -8.79 -6.03
C LEU A 15 -7.85 -7.34 -6.07
N ILE A 16 -8.41 -6.52 -6.96
CA ILE A 16 -8.14 -5.07 -7.01
C ILE A 16 -8.56 -4.39 -5.70
N ALA A 17 -9.75 -4.68 -5.18
CA ALA A 17 -10.26 -4.09 -3.95
C ALA A 17 -9.40 -4.48 -2.73
N MET A 18 -9.00 -5.75 -2.63
CA MET A 18 -8.10 -6.22 -1.57
C MET A 18 -6.73 -5.56 -1.65
N ASN A 19 -6.17 -5.42 -2.86
CA ASN A 19 -4.89 -4.75 -3.06
C ASN A 19 -4.97 -3.26 -2.68
N ALA A 20 -6.04 -2.58 -3.10
CA ALA A 20 -6.28 -1.18 -2.72
C ALA A 20 -6.41 -1.00 -1.21
N ALA A 21 -7.14 -1.88 -0.52
CA ALA A 21 -7.27 -1.83 0.93
C ALA A 21 -5.91 -2.07 1.64
N ALA A 22 -5.13 -3.06 1.18
CA ALA A 22 -3.79 -3.31 1.70
C ALA A 22 -2.87 -2.11 1.47
N TYR A 23 -2.95 -1.49 0.30
CA TYR A 23 -2.18 -0.31 -0.06
C TYR A 23 -2.50 0.88 0.86
N VAL A 24 -3.78 1.14 1.13
CA VAL A 24 -4.22 2.20 2.08
C VAL A 24 -3.72 1.91 3.50
N ALA A 25 -3.84 0.67 3.98
CA ALA A 25 -3.40 0.29 5.31
C ALA A 25 -1.89 0.47 5.50
N ILE A 26 -1.09 -0.01 4.54
CA ILE A 26 0.37 0.13 4.57
C ILE A 26 0.76 1.61 4.48
N THR A 27 0.13 2.39 3.60
CA THR A 27 0.36 3.84 3.49
C THR A 27 0.09 4.55 4.81
N SER A 28 -1.03 4.23 5.48
CA SER A 28 -1.37 4.80 6.78
C SER A 28 -0.34 4.42 7.84
N LEU A 29 0.13 3.17 7.84
CA LEU A 29 1.17 2.70 8.77
C LEU A 29 2.49 3.44 8.55
N VAL A 30 2.93 3.60 7.29
CA VAL A 30 4.11 4.38 6.93
C VAL A 30 3.98 5.82 7.44
N ALA A 31 2.84 6.46 7.14
CA ALA A 31 2.62 7.88 7.44
C ALA A 31 2.53 8.18 8.95
N THR A 32 2.15 7.19 9.76
CA THR A 32 1.97 7.33 11.22
C THR A 32 3.05 6.64 12.03
N HIS A 33 4.05 6.03 11.38
CA HIS A 33 5.11 5.31 12.08
C HIS A 33 5.94 6.29 12.93
N PRO A 34 6.26 5.97 14.20
CA PRO A 34 7.03 6.86 15.07
C PRO A 34 8.44 7.13 14.53
N GLU A 35 8.98 6.18 13.75
CA GLU A 35 10.32 6.26 13.15
C GLU A 35 10.26 5.98 11.63
N PRO A 36 9.74 6.93 10.83
CA PRO A 36 9.39 6.69 9.42
C PRO A 36 10.62 6.37 8.55
N ARG A 37 11.77 6.97 8.85
CA ARG A 37 13.03 6.65 8.15
C ARG A 37 13.47 5.20 8.38
N GLN A 38 13.42 4.71 9.61
CA GLN A 38 13.79 3.33 9.91
C GLN A 38 12.82 2.35 9.25
N PHE A 39 11.53 2.67 9.29
CA PHE A 39 10.50 1.88 8.62
C PHE A 39 10.73 1.78 7.11
N HIS A 40 11.07 2.90 6.45
CA HIS A 40 11.40 2.90 5.02
C HIS A 40 12.61 2.01 4.70
N LEU A 41 13.66 2.06 5.53
CA LEU A 41 14.83 1.18 5.37
C LEU A 41 14.44 -0.29 5.48
N HIS A 42 13.62 -0.65 6.47
CA HIS A 42 13.14 -2.03 6.61
C HIS A 42 12.29 -2.49 5.42
N LEU A 43 11.44 -1.61 4.86
CA LEU A 43 10.68 -1.91 3.65
C LEU A 43 11.59 -2.20 2.46
N VAL A 44 12.66 -1.41 2.28
CA VAL A 44 13.66 -1.63 1.21
C VAL A 44 14.34 -2.98 1.40
N SER A 45 14.86 -3.25 2.60
CA SER A 45 15.56 -4.51 2.89
C SER A 45 14.64 -5.73 2.76
N ALA A 46 13.37 -5.60 3.13
CA ALA A 46 12.38 -6.66 2.94
C ALA A 46 12.11 -6.91 1.45
N LEU A 47 11.99 -5.85 0.63
CA LEU A 47 11.85 -5.98 -0.82
C LEU A 47 13.06 -6.69 -1.43
N GLU A 48 14.27 -6.28 -1.08
CA GLU A 48 15.51 -6.90 -1.57
C GLU A 48 15.57 -8.38 -1.21
N GLY A 49 15.26 -8.73 0.04
CA GLY A 49 15.22 -10.12 0.49
C GLY A 49 14.17 -10.95 -0.26
N VAL A 50 13.00 -10.37 -0.53
CA VAL A 50 11.93 -11.02 -1.27
C VAL A 50 12.32 -11.22 -2.74
N LEU A 51 12.84 -10.19 -3.41
CA LEU A 51 13.28 -10.26 -4.81
C LEU A 51 14.47 -11.20 -5.02
N ALA A 52 15.36 -11.31 -4.04
CA ALA A 52 16.50 -12.23 -4.07
C ALA A 52 16.14 -13.66 -3.61
N SER A 53 14.93 -13.89 -3.09
CA SER A 53 14.55 -15.19 -2.56
C SER A 53 14.28 -16.22 -3.67
N GLU A 54 14.60 -17.48 -3.40
CA GLU A 54 14.23 -18.61 -4.27
C GLU A 54 12.72 -18.71 -4.50
N ARG A 55 11.92 -18.21 -3.55
CA ARG A 55 10.47 -18.18 -3.63
C ARG A 55 9.97 -17.32 -4.82
N LEU A 56 10.75 -16.31 -5.21
CA LEU A 56 10.45 -15.44 -6.35
C LEU A 56 11.32 -15.72 -7.58
N ALA A 57 12.19 -16.73 -7.54
CA ALA A 57 13.05 -17.08 -8.68
C ALA A 57 12.26 -17.44 -9.96
N ARG A 58 10.99 -17.84 -9.81
CA ARG A 58 10.07 -18.18 -10.91
C ARG A 58 9.27 -17.00 -11.45
N TRP A 59 9.35 -15.84 -10.81
CA TRP A 59 8.63 -14.67 -11.28
C TRP A 59 9.27 -14.10 -12.54
N THR A 60 8.42 -13.61 -13.44
CA THR A 60 8.89 -12.88 -14.60
C THR A 60 9.48 -11.54 -14.17
N GLU A 61 10.34 -10.97 -15.00
CA GLU A 61 10.91 -9.64 -14.74
C GLU A 61 9.81 -8.56 -14.63
N GLU A 62 8.71 -8.72 -15.37
CA GLU A 62 7.54 -7.83 -15.25
C GLU A 62 6.89 -7.90 -13.86
N GLN A 63 6.74 -9.10 -13.28
CA GLN A 63 6.17 -9.26 -11.95
C GLN A 63 7.06 -8.64 -10.86
N LYS A 64 8.38 -8.81 -10.99
CA LYS A 64 9.36 -8.18 -10.09
C LYS A 64 9.29 -6.66 -10.19
N GLU A 65 9.17 -6.14 -11.40
CA GLU A 65 9.03 -4.71 -11.68
C GLU A 65 7.75 -4.11 -11.08
N ILE A 66 6.62 -4.81 -11.16
CA ILE A 66 5.36 -4.38 -10.53
C ILE A 66 5.55 -4.24 -9.01
N VAL A 67 6.15 -5.24 -8.36
CA VAL A 67 6.36 -5.22 -6.91
C VAL A 67 7.34 -4.12 -6.51
N ARG A 68 8.41 -3.91 -7.28
CA ARG A 68 9.35 -2.79 -7.08
C ARG A 68 8.61 -1.45 -7.06
N ARG A 69 7.77 -1.18 -8.07
CA ARG A 69 7.01 0.09 -8.16
C ARG A 69 6.06 0.31 -6.98
N VAL A 70 5.40 -0.74 -6.49
CA VAL A 70 4.51 -0.64 -5.32
C VAL A 70 5.30 -0.20 -4.09
N VAL A 71 6.47 -0.82 -3.84
CA VAL A 71 7.31 -0.46 -2.69
C VAL A 71 7.91 0.93 -2.83
N GLU A 72 8.37 1.32 -4.02
CA GLU A 72 8.84 2.69 -4.29
C GLU A 72 7.75 3.72 -4.01
N THR A 73 6.48 3.40 -4.28
CA THR A 73 5.38 4.31 -3.97
C THR A 73 5.23 4.51 -2.47
N PHE A 74 5.39 3.45 -1.66
CA PHE A 74 5.39 3.59 -0.19
C PHE A 74 6.58 4.38 0.35
N GLN A 75 7.76 4.27 -0.27
CA GLN A 75 8.92 5.08 0.11
C GLN A 75 8.71 6.59 -0.11
N GLY A 76 7.81 6.94 -1.04
CA GLY A 76 7.41 8.33 -1.29
C GLY A 76 6.39 8.88 -0.29
N VAL A 77 5.78 8.04 0.56
CA VAL A 77 4.81 8.47 1.56
C VAL A 77 5.53 9.26 2.64
N ARG A 78 5.09 10.49 2.86
CA ARG A 78 5.62 11.36 3.91
C ARG A 78 4.85 11.14 5.21
N PRO A 79 5.48 11.35 6.37
CA PRO A 79 4.78 11.37 7.64
C PRO A 79 3.59 12.34 7.54
N ALA A 80 2.43 11.91 7.99
CA ALA A 80 1.28 12.80 8.07
C ALA A 80 1.50 13.80 9.20
N ASP A 81 1.11 15.06 8.99
CA ASP A 81 1.01 16.01 10.09
C ASP A 81 0.02 15.47 11.14
N PRO A 82 0.23 15.74 12.44
CA PRO A 82 -0.72 15.35 13.46
C PRO A 82 -2.11 15.89 13.12
N ILE A 83 -3.08 14.99 12.97
CA ILE A 83 -4.48 15.38 12.85
C ILE A 83 -4.92 15.85 14.25
N ASP A 84 -5.30 17.11 14.39
CA ASP A 84 -6.06 17.57 15.55
C ASP A 84 -7.53 17.15 15.36
N PRO A 85 -8.02 16.12 16.07
CA PRO A 85 -9.39 15.63 15.90
C PRO A 85 -10.45 16.65 16.34
N LEU A 86 -10.07 17.72 17.04
CA LEU A 86 -10.97 18.75 17.55
C LEU A 86 -10.99 20.03 16.70
N ALA A 87 -10.04 20.22 15.78
CA ALA A 87 -9.98 21.38 14.90
C ALA A 87 -11.22 21.54 13.99
N GLY A 88 -11.92 20.45 13.69
CA GLY A 88 -13.17 20.46 12.91
C GLY A 88 -14.46 20.63 13.71
N VAL A 89 -14.40 20.58 15.04
CA VAL A 89 -15.60 20.53 15.91
C VAL A 89 -16.05 21.93 16.38
N GLY A 90 -15.21 22.96 16.24
CA GLY A 90 -15.48 24.33 16.71
C GLY A 90 -16.19 25.27 15.73
N GLY A 91 -16.53 24.82 14.52
CA GLY A 91 -16.98 25.68 13.41
C GLY A 91 -18.47 26.00 13.31
N ARG A 92 -19.26 25.88 14.37
CA ARG A 92 -20.65 26.39 14.42
C ARG A 92 -20.84 27.26 15.65
N GLY A 93 -20.41 28.52 15.54
CA GLY A 93 -20.88 29.59 16.41
C GLY A 93 -22.36 29.90 16.11
N PRO A 94 -23.19 30.22 17.12
CA PRO A 94 -24.57 30.65 16.90
C PRO A 94 -24.60 32.04 16.26
N ALA A 95 -25.39 32.18 15.19
CA ALA A 95 -25.84 33.47 14.66
C ALA A 95 -27.00 34.03 15.50
#